data_AF-A0AAP7ICY9-F1
#
_entry.id   AF-A0AAP7ICY9-F1
#
_cell.length_a   1.000
_cell.length_b   1.000
_cell.length_c   1.000
_cell.angle_alpha   90.00
_cell.angle_beta   90.00
_cell.angle_gamma   90.00
#
_symmetry.space_group_name_H-M   'P 1'
#
loop_
_entity.id
_entity.type
_entity.pdbx_description
1 polymer ?
#
loop_
_entity_poly.entity_id
_entity_poly.type
_entity_poly.pdbx_seq_one_letter_code
_entity_poly.pdbx_strand_id
1 'polypeptide(L)' 'MKDREYKDAWNEMKLDVMIDYTRLIHTEETPSNIETLPGRVEQLKDIGKYMDMKDNTNEFRNLLSDLEDD' A
#
# COMPACT_ATOMS: atom_id res chain seq x y z
N MET A 1 -14.50 -15.77 18.06
CA MET A 1 -13.16 -16.39 18.04
C MET A 1 -12.24 -15.37 17.39
N LYS A 2 -11.15 -14.98 18.06
CA LYS A 2 -10.32 -13.81 17.67
C LYS A 2 -9.74 -13.90 16.25
N ASP A 3 -9.67 -15.10 15.69
CA ASP A 3 -9.20 -15.33 14.32
C ASP A 3 -10.00 -14.57 13.27
N ARG A 4 -11.32 -14.39 13.48
CA ARG A 4 -12.15 -13.57 12.58
C ARG A 4 -11.79 -12.09 12.71
N GLU A 5 -11.68 -11.59 13.93
CA GLU A 5 -11.31 -10.19 14.20
C GLU A 5 -9.91 -9.87 13.66
N TYR A 6 -8.94 -10.78 13.79
CA TYR A 6 -7.60 -10.60 13.23
C TYR A 6 -7.59 -10.64 11.71
N LYS A 7 -8.41 -11.50 11.08
CA LYS A 7 -8.55 -11.52 9.63
C LYS A 7 -9.19 -10.24 9.11
N ASP A 8 -10.22 -9.75 9.79
CA ASP A 8 -10.90 -8.51 9.42
C ASP A 8 -9.92 -7.31 9.56
N ALA A 9 -9.20 -7.21 10.67
CA ALA A 9 -8.18 -6.18 10.88
C ALA A 9 -7.01 -6.26 9.87
N TRP A 10 -6.59 -7.47 9.46
CA TRP A 10 -5.59 -7.65 8.41
C TRP A 10 -6.07 -7.09 7.07
N ASN A 11 -7.32 -7.37 6.70
CA ASN A 11 -7.89 -6.86 5.46
C ASN A 11 -8.07 -5.33 5.47
N GLU A 12 -8.48 -4.75 6.60
CA GLU A 12 -8.53 -3.29 6.77
C GLU A 12 -7.14 -2.66 6.60
N MET A 13 -6.12 -3.23 7.25
CA MET A 13 -4.75 -2.73 7.13
C MET A 13 -4.21 -2.81 5.69
N LYS A 14 -4.53 -3.87 4.94
CA LYS A 14 -4.17 -3.96 3.51
C LYS A 14 -4.83 -2.86 2.69
N LEU A 15 -6.13 -2.63 2.93
CA LEU A 15 -6.88 -1.59 2.23
C LEU A 15 -6.29 -0.20 2.51
N ASP A 16 -5.92 0.08 3.76
CA ASP A 16 -5.27 1.34 4.15
C ASP A 16 -3.93 1.54 3.42
N VAL A 17 -3.09 0.49 3.33
CA VAL A 17 -1.83 0.55 2.57
C VAL A 17 -2.06 0.85 1.10
N MET A 18 -3.05 0.20 0.47
CA MET A 18 -3.41 0.43 -0.93
C MET A 18 -3.89 1.87 -1.15
N ILE A 19 -4.80 2.37 -0.31
CA ILE A 19 -5.33 3.74 -0.39
C ILE A 19 -4.23 4.77 -0.18
N ASP A 20 -3.41 4.60 0.85
CA ASP A 20 -2.34 5.54 1.17
C ASP A 20 -1.26 5.55 0.07
N TYR A 21 -0.89 4.38 -0.46
CA TYR A 21 0.05 4.30 -1.59
C TYR A 21 -0.48 5.09 -2.78
N THR A 22 -1.72 4.80 -3.22
CA THR A 22 -2.36 5.50 -4.34
C THR A 22 -2.46 7.00 -4.10
N ARG A 23 -2.79 7.43 -2.88
CA ARG A 23 -2.82 8.86 -2.54
C ARG A 23 -1.42 9.49 -2.66
N LEU A 24 -0.39 8.84 -2.13
CA LEU A 24 0.95 9.40 -2.06
C LEU A 24 1.63 9.49 -3.43
N ILE A 25 1.44 8.52 -4.32
CA ILE A 25 1.99 8.60 -5.69
C ILE A 25 1.39 9.74 -6.52
N HIS A 26 0.17 10.17 -6.19
CA HIS A 26 -0.51 11.32 -6.82
C HIS A 26 -0.32 12.62 -6.03
N THR A 27 0.45 12.60 -4.92
CA THR A 27 0.71 13.81 -4.13
C THR A 27 1.82 14.62 -4.79
N GLU A 28 1.57 15.91 -4.99
CA GLU A 28 2.60 16.81 -5.51
C GLU A 28 3.77 16.99 -4.53
N GLU A 29 4.98 16.99 -5.08
CA GLU A 29 6.16 17.35 -4.32
C GLU A 29 6.18 18.85 -4.03
N THR A 30 6.49 19.17 -2.77
CA THR A 30 6.62 20.52 -2.23
C THR A 30 7.92 20.62 -1.45
N PRO A 31 8.46 21.83 -1.22
CA PRO A 31 9.64 21.98 -0.36
C PRO A 31 9.48 21.35 1.04
N SER A 32 8.24 21.22 1.53
CA SER A 32 7.94 20.61 2.83
C SER A 32 7.92 19.08 2.86
N ASN A 33 7.80 18.40 1.71
CA ASN A 33 7.66 16.93 1.67
C ASN A 33 8.66 16.21 0.75
N ILE A 34 9.43 16.93 -0.07
CA ILE A 34 10.30 16.36 -1.12
C ILE A 34 11.31 15.33 -0.60
N GLU A 35 11.83 15.49 0.60
CA GLU A 35 12.78 14.52 1.19
C GLU A 35 12.08 13.28 1.78
N THR A 36 10.78 13.37 2.07
CA THR A 36 10.03 12.32 2.80
C THR A 36 9.06 11.54 1.92
N LEU A 37 8.48 12.18 0.90
CA LEU A 37 7.45 11.60 0.06
C LEU A 37 7.97 10.38 -0.72
N PRO A 38 9.14 10.42 -1.39
CA PRO A 38 9.65 9.25 -2.12
C PRO A 38 9.92 8.07 -1.19
N GLY A 39 10.49 8.32 0.00
CA GLY A 39 10.77 7.27 0.98
C GLY A 39 9.50 6.62 1.52
N ARG A 40 8.42 7.39 1.73
CA ARG A 40 7.12 6.86 2.17
C ARG A 40 6.46 6.02 1.07
N VAL A 41 6.52 6.45 -0.17
CA VAL A 41 5.99 5.70 -1.33
C VAL A 41 6.69 4.33 -1.43
N GLU A 42 8.03 4.30 -1.39
CA GLU A 42 8.77 3.04 -1.46
C GLU A 42 8.51 2.15 -0.23
N GLN A 43 8.39 2.72 0.97
CA GLN A 43 8.03 1.95 2.16
C GLN A 43 6.66 1.26 2.03
N LEU A 44 5.64 1.98 1.55
CA LEU A 44 4.31 1.40 1.33
C LEU A 44 4.34 0.34 0.22
N LYS A 45 5.13 0.55 -0.83
CA LYS A 45 5.33 -0.42 -1.91
C LYS A 45 5.88 -1.74 -1.40
N ASP A 46 6.89 -1.68 -0.54
CA ASP A 46 7.50 -2.87 0.07
C ASP A 46 6.53 -3.57 1.03
N ILE A 47 5.81 -2.82 1.85
CA ILE A 47 4.80 -3.36 2.77
C ILE A 47 3.68 -4.06 1.99
N GLY A 48 3.12 -3.44 0.95
CA GLY A 48 2.05 -4.02 0.15
C GLY A 48 2.47 -5.32 -0.54
N LYS A 49 3.67 -5.35 -1.14
CA LYS A 49 4.25 -6.58 -1.74
C LYS A 49 4.47 -7.69 -0.70
N TYR A 50 4.83 -7.32 0.53
CA TYR A 50 5.01 -8.26 1.63
C TYR A 50 3.67 -8.80 2.13
N MET A 51 2.62 -7.98 2.20
CA MET A 51 1.27 -8.40 2.57
C MET A 51 0.73 -9.46 1.60
N ASP A 52 0.79 -9.19 0.30
CA ASP A 52 0.45 -10.17 -0.75
C ASP A 52 1.19 -11.51 -0.55
N MET A 53 2.49 -11.46 -0.23
CA MET A 53 3.28 -12.68 0.01
C MET A 53 2.81 -13.43 1.25
N LYS A 54 2.34 -12.72 2.29
CA LYS A 54 1.94 -13.33 3.57
C LYS A 54 0.58 -13.98 3.54
N ASP A 55 -0.35 -13.44 2.76
CA ASP A 55 -1.69 -14.01 2.62
C ASP A 55 -1.91 -14.71 1.27
N ASN A 56 -0.86 -14.82 0.45
CA ASN A 56 -0.86 -15.47 -0.85
C ASN A 56 -1.91 -14.86 -1.80
N THR A 57 -1.97 -13.53 -1.83
CA THR A 57 -2.75 -12.73 -2.77
C THR A 57 -1.85 -11.95 -3.72
N ASN A 58 -2.45 -11.24 -4.67
CA ASN A 58 -1.76 -10.33 -5.59
C ASN A 58 -2.47 -8.96 -5.62
N GLU A 59 -3.20 -8.59 -4.56
CA GLU A 59 -4.04 -7.40 -4.55
C GLU A 59 -3.22 -6.12 -4.75
N PHE A 60 -2.10 -6.00 -4.03
CA PHE A 60 -1.22 -4.86 -4.18
C PHE A 60 -0.42 -4.90 -5.49
N ARG A 61 0.06 -6.08 -5.91
CA ARG A 61 0.72 -6.23 -7.22
C ARG A 61 -0.19 -5.88 -8.40
N ASN A 62 -1.46 -6.25 -8.33
CA ASN A 62 -2.45 -5.88 -9.35
C ASN A 62 -2.64 -4.36 -9.36
N LEU A 63 -2.79 -3.73 -8.19
CA LEU A 63 -2.85 -2.27 -8.09
C LEU A 63 -1.63 -1.59 -8.73
N LEU A 64 -0.41 -2.10 -8.50
CA LEU A 64 0.80 -1.56 -9.14
C LEU A 64 0.74 -1.67 -10.67
N SER A 65 0.27 -2.81 -11.18
CA SER A 65 0.10 -3.01 -12.63
C SER A 65 -0.92 -2.04 -13.21
N ASP A 66 -2.08 -1.92 -12.57
CA ASP A 66 -3.17 -1.04 -13.02
C ASP A 66 -2.72 0.43 -13.09
N LEU A 67 -1.85 0.86 -12.18
CA LEU A 67 -1.31 2.22 -12.13
C LEU A 67 -0.13 2.47 -13.10
N GLU A 68 0.54 1.42 -13.58
CA GLU A 68 1.59 1.53 -14.60
C GLU A 68 1.02 1.53 -16.03
N ASP A 69 -0.20 1.01 -16.20
CA ASP A 69 -0.91 0.94 -17.48
C ASP A 69 -1.76 2.21 -17.81
N ASP A 70 -1.90 3.15 -16.87
CA ASP A 70 -2.56 4.48 -17.00
C ASP A 70 -1.56 5.60 -17.34
#